data_AF-A0A2D3V194-F1
#
_entry.id   AF-A0A2D3V194-F1
#
_cell.length_a   1.000
_cell.length_b   1.000
_cell.length_c   1.000
_cell.angle_alpha   90.00
_cell.angle_beta   90.00
_cell.angle_gamma   90.00
#
_symmetry.space_group_name_H-M   'P 1'
#
loop_
_entity.id
_entity.type
_entity.pdbx_description
1 polymer ?
#
loop_
_entity_poly.entity_id
_entity_poly.type
_entity_poly.pdbx_seq_one_letter_code
_entity_poly.pdbx_strand_id
1 'polypeptide(L)'
;MLPLRTARTVARRLRPQNLTSRRQASDSHGSHSHDSHGPANESYGAGFYICISAIPLSLAVYKFTGQGTSEKPYFTRLIQDTYADYKTQWAQRNDLHTQAMEQAAADRSLFIHEANNTTRHVDLRYPEQFNHGSPWNVPAGQGSANLDVLIAKYEKEAFAAQEEKLQQLRENRVPAEQPVPDYLKVTPAAADSGS
;
A
#
# COMPACT_ATOMS: atom_id res chain seq x y z
N MET A 1 -28.95 18.10 45.08
CA MET A 1 -29.04 18.69 43.73
C MET A 1 -28.24 17.80 42.78
N LEU A 2 -28.91 17.03 41.92
CA LEU A 2 -28.26 16.12 40.97
C LEU A 2 -28.34 16.73 39.55
N PRO A 3 -27.25 16.76 38.78
CA PRO A 3 -27.26 17.36 37.44
C PRO A 3 -27.96 16.43 36.44
N LEU A 4 -28.97 16.96 35.73
CA LEU A 4 -29.57 16.32 34.56
C LEU A 4 -28.49 16.17 33.47
N ARG A 5 -28.13 14.92 33.14
CA ARG A 5 -27.28 14.60 31.99
C ARG A 5 -28.17 14.48 30.75
N THR A 6 -28.11 15.49 29.91
CA THR A 6 -28.68 15.48 28.55
C THR A 6 -27.94 14.46 27.68
N ALA A 7 -28.65 13.40 27.26
CA ALA A 7 -28.13 12.42 26.31
C ALA A 7 -28.16 13.00 24.88
N ARG A 8 -26.99 13.16 24.27
CA ARG A 8 -26.83 13.47 22.85
C ARG A 8 -26.69 12.17 22.08
N THR A 9 -27.71 11.79 21.33
CA THR A 9 -27.70 10.62 20.44
C THR A 9 -26.79 10.91 19.23
N VAL A 10 -25.59 10.34 19.22
CA VAL A 10 -24.68 10.36 18.07
C VAL A 10 -24.95 9.10 17.24
N ALA A 11 -25.70 9.25 16.14
CA ALA A 11 -25.86 8.18 15.16
C ALA A 11 -24.54 7.95 14.41
N ARG A 12 -23.71 7.03 14.91
CA ARG A 12 -22.47 6.63 14.24
C ARG A 12 -22.83 5.57 13.19
N ARG A 13 -22.92 5.99 11.91
CA ARG A 13 -23.11 5.09 10.77
C ARG A 13 -21.98 4.06 10.75
N LEU A 14 -22.31 2.79 10.94
CA LEU A 14 -21.40 1.66 10.74
C LEU A 14 -21.01 1.62 9.25
N ARG A 15 -19.75 1.93 8.96
CA ARG A 15 -19.18 1.80 7.61
C ARG A 15 -18.70 0.35 7.46
N PRO A 16 -19.21 -0.45 6.50
CA PRO A 16 -18.64 -1.76 6.25
C PRO A 16 -17.20 -1.61 5.78
N GLN A 17 -16.26 -2.23 6.50
CA GLN A 17 -14.88 -2.41 6.03
C GLN A 17 -14.90 -3.47 4.94
N ASN A 18 -14.76 -3.05 3.69
CA ASN A 18 -14.44 -3.96 2.60
C ASN A 18 -13.03 -4.52 2.82
N LEU A 19 -12.93 -5.77 3.28
CA LEU A 19 -11.68 -6.52 3.25
C LEU A 19 -11.35 -6.83 1.78
N THR A 20 -10.49 -6.01 1.18
CA THR A 20 -9.92 -6.28 -0.14
C THR A 20 -8.99 -7.49 -0.05
N SER A 21 -9.33 -8.58 -0.73
CA SER A 21 -8.45 -9.72 -0.94
C SER A 21 -7.22 -9.26 -1.75
N ARG A 22 -6.03 -9.31 -1.13
CA ARG A 22 -4.74 -9.08 -1.82
C ARG A 22 -4.54 -10.18 -2.85
N ARG A 23 -4.59 -9.84 -4.14
CA ARG A 23 -4.05 -10.70 -5.21
C ARG A 23 -2.55 -10.48 -5.27
N GLN A 24 -1.77 -11.55 -5.06
CA GLN A 24 -0.35 -11.56 -5.35
C GLN A 24 -0.20 -11.79 -6.86
N ALA A 25 0.17 -10.75 -7.60
CA ALA A 25 0.65 -10.87 -8.96
C ALA A 25 2.18 -11.00 -8.89
N SER A 26 2.68 -12.24 -8.90
CA SER A 26 4.09 -12.51 -9.19
C SER A 26 4.17 -13.00 -10.63
N ASP A 27 4.30 -12.06 -11.55
CA ASP A 27 4.60 -12.34 -12.96
C ASP A 27 5.99 -11.76 -13.25
N SER A 28 7.00 -12.64 -13.28
CA SER A 28 8.24 -12.42 -14.03
C SER A 28 9.08 -13.70 -13.99
N HIS A 29 8.86 -14.57 -14.97
CA HIS A 29 9.83 -15.58 -15.39
C HIS A 29 11.00 -14.87 -16.07
N GLY A 30 12.13 -14.74 -15.37
CA GLY A 30 13.40 -14.30 -15.94
C GLY A 30 14.03 -15.44 -16.74
N SER A 31 14.18 -15.21 -18.04
CA SER A 31 14.72 -16.10 -19.06
C SER A 31 16.09 -16.70 -18.74
N HIS A 32 16.21 -17.99 -19.02
CA HIS A 32 17.47 -18.71 -19.14
C HIS A 32 18.29 -18.20 -20.34
N SER A 33 19.51 -17.72 -20.11
CA SER A 33 20.54 -17.57 -21.13
C SER A 33 21.64 -18.60 -20.86
N HIS A 34 21.58 -19.72 -21.58
CA HIS A 34 22.69 -20.68 -21.69
C HIS A 34 23.63 -20.19 -22.80
N ASP A 35 24.63 -19.39 -22.45
CA ASP A 35 25.76 -19.12 -23.35
C ASP A 35 26.86 -20.16 -23.11
N SER A 36 27.10 -20.94 -24.16
CA SER A 36 28.17 -21.94 -24.29
C SER A 36 29.50 -21.22 -24.54
N HIS A 37 30.34 -21.10 -23.51
CA HIS A 37 31.77 -20.79 -23.65
C HIS A 37 32.59 -21.83 -22.87
N GLY A 38 33.80 -22.16 -23.35
CA GLY A 38 34.70 -23.21 -22.84
C GLY A 38 35.11 -23.03 -21.37
N PRO A 39 36.13 -23.75 -20.83
CA PRO A 39 36.45 -23.68 -19.40
C PRO A 39 37.05 -22.30 -19.04
N ALA A 40 36.17 -21.32 -18.92
CA ALA A 40 36.41 -20.02 -18.35
C ALA A 40 36.41 -20.24 -16.84
N ASN A 41 37.42 -19.70 -16.19
CA ASN A 41 37.47 -19.61 -14.74
C ASN A 41 36.29 -18.74 -14.27
N GLU A 42 35.16 -19.36 -13.95
CA GLU A 42 33.95 -18.69 -13.49
C GLU A 42 34.22 -18.10 -12.09
N SER A 43 34.52 -16.80 -12.04
CA SER A 43 34.66 -16.11 -10.76
C SER A 43 33.31 -16.08 -10.06
N TYR A 44 33.29 -16.36 -8.76
CA TYR A 44 32.08 -16.24 -7.95
C TYR A 44 31.45 -14.84 -8.12
N GLY A 45 30.13 -14.80 -8.35
CA GLY A 45 29.40 -13.54 -8.55
C GLY A 45 29.49 -12.60 -7.34
N ALA A 46 29.22 -11.31 -7.55
CA ALA A 46 29.35 -10.28 -6.51
C ALA A 46 28.64 -10.63 -5.19
N GLY A 47 27.50 -11.34 -5.25
CA GLY A 47 26.76 -11.81 -4.06
C GLY A 47 27.58 -12.70 -3.13
N PHE A 48 28.49 -13.52 -3.67
CA PHE A 48 29.35 -14.40 -2.86
C PHE A 48 30.32 -13.60 -1.97
N TYR A 49 30.97 -12.58 -2.55
CA TYR A 49 31.87 -11.70 -1.81
C TYR A 49 31.12 -10.84 -0.79
N ILE A 50 29.90 -10.40 -1.12
CA ILE A 50 29.03 -9.69 -0.17
C ILE A 50 28.74 -10.59 1.03
N CYS A 51 28.35 -11.85 0.83
CA CYS A 51 28.10 -12.80 1.93
C CYS A 51 29.34 -13.06 2.79
N ILE A 52 30.51 -13.27 2.18
CA ILE A 52 31.76 -13.50 2.93
C ILE A 52 32.16 -12.25 3.72
N SER A 53 32.02 -11.07 3.12
CA SER A 53 32.34 -9.80 3.80
C SER A 53 31.35 -9.44 4.91
N ALA A 54 30.09 -9.89 4.81
CA ALA A 54 29.06 -9.62 5.80
C ALA A 54 29.38 -10.24 7.17
N ILE A 55 30.06 -11.39 7.21
CA ILE A 55 30.43 -12.08 8.46
C ILE A 55 31.38 -11.23 9.32
N PRO A 56 32.58 -10.82 8.86
CA PRO A 56 33.48 -9.98 9.64
C PRO A 56 32.90 -8.57 9.86
N LEU A 57 32.14 -8.03 8.90
CA LEU A 57 31.49 -6.74 9.05
C LEU A 57 30.47 -6.76 10.20
N SER A 58 29.66 -7.82 10.31
CA SER A 58 28.69 -7.98 11.41
C SER A 58 29.38 -8.10 12.78
N LEU A 59 30.52 -8.80 12.85
CA LEU A 59 31.32 -8.90 14.08
C LEU A 59 31.95 -7.57 14.48
N ALA A 60 32.48 -6.81 13.51
CA ALA A 60 33.03 -5.48 13.75
C ALA A 60 31.95 -4.53 14.29
N VAL A 61 30.76 -4.52 13.68
CA VAL A 61 29.61 -3.76 14.14
C VAL A 61 29.19 -4.20 15.55
N TYR A 62 29.10 -5.50 15.82
CA TYR A 62 28.76 -6.01 17.15
C TYR A 62 29.76 -5.55 18.23
N LYS A 63 31.06 -5.63 17.96
CA LYS A 63 32.11 -5.19 18.90
C LYS A 63 32.11 -3.69 19.14
N PHE A 64 31.84 -2.89 18.10
CA PHE A 64 31.74 -1.44 18.23
C PHE A 64 30.50 -1.02 19.03
N THR A 65 29.38 -1.73 18.86
CA THR A 65 28.11 -1.41 19.53
C THR A 65 27.98 -1.96 20.95
N GLY A 66 28.91 -2.83 21.38
CA GLY A 66 28.85 -3.59 22.63
C GLY A 66 29.49 -2.93 23.86
N GLN A 67 29.70 -1.60 23.88
CA GLN A 67 30.40 -0.92 24.98
C GLN A 67 29.46 -0.09 25.85
N GLY A 68 29.22 -0.55 27.08
CA GLY A 68 28.53 0.21 28.13
C GLY A 68 28.07 -0.66 29.30
N THR A 69 28.76 -0.58 30.44
CA THR A 69 28.36 -1.23 31.68
C THR A 69 27.08 -0.57 32.18
N SER A 70 25.99 -1.34 32.29
CA SER A 70 24.66 -0.93 32.80
C SER A 70 23.64 -0.36 31.79
N GLU A 71 23.97 -0.17 30.51
CA GLU A 71 23.01 0.26 29.48
C GLU A 71 22.78 -0.83 28.42
N LYS A 72 21.53 -1.01 27.97
CA LYS A 72 21.18 -1.97 26.91
C LYS A 72 21.96 -1.63 25.63
N PRO A 73 22.42 -2.62 24.85
CA PRO A 73 23.21 -2.34 23.64
C PRO A 73 22.40 -1.48 22.66
N TYR A 74 23.10 -0.66 21.87
CA TYR A 74 22.49 0.37 21.01
C TYR A 74 21.32 -0.17 20.16
N PHE A 75 21.49 -1.35 19.54
CA PHE A 75 20.43 -1.97 18.74
C PHE A 75 19.20 -2.37 19.58
N THR A 76 19.39 -2.88 20.78
CA THR A 76 18.27 -3.18 21.69
C THR A 76 17.56 -1.91 22.12
N ARG A 77 18.27 -0.80 22.33
CA ARG A 77 17.66 0.50 22.63
C ARG A 77 16.86 1.02 21.42
N LEU A 78 17.46 0.99 20.23
CA LEU A 78 16.78 1.39 18.99
C LEU A 78 15.51 0.57 18.75
N ILE A 79 15.57 -0.74 18.93
CA ILE A 79 14.40 -1.62 18.82
C ILE A 79 13.38 -1.26 19.90
N GLN A 80 13.80 -1.00 21.14
CA GLN A 80 12.85 -0.64 22.20
C GLN A 80 12.19 0.71 21.94
N ASP A 81 12.94 1.73 21.54
CA ASP A 81 12.43 3.07 21.27
C ASP A 81 11.48 3.04 20.06
N THR A 82 11.83 2.32 18.99
CA THR A 82 10.98 2.19 17.80
C THR A 82 9.70 1.38 18.07
N TYR A 83 9.74 0.38 18.95
CA TYR A 83 8.60 -0.50 19.23
C TYR A 83 7.80 -0.13 20.49
N ALA A 84 8.27 0.78 21.33
CA ALA A 84 7.57 1.25 22.52
C ALA A 84 6.20 1.83 22.17
N ASP A 85 6.14 2.65 21.12
CA ASP A 85 4.91 3.31 20.65
C ASP A 85 3.91 2.33 20.05
N TYR A 86 4.35 1.23 19.44
CA TYR A 86 3.43 0.22 18.91
C TYR A 86 2.64 -0.46 20.01
N LYS A 87 3.27 -0.74 21.16
CA LYS A 87 2.57 -1.35 22.30
C LYS A 87 1.45 -0.45 22.83
N THR A 88 1.71 0.84 22.95
CA THR A 88 0.72 1.82 23.43
C THR A 88 -0.41 2.00 22.42
N GLN A 89 -0.09 2.11 21.13
CA GLN A 89 -1.09 2.21 20.06
C GLN A 89 -1.98 0.96 19.99
N TRP A 90 -1.41 -0.24 20.10
CA TRP A 90 -2.19 -1.48 20.11
C TRP A 90 -3.10 -1.57 21.34
N ALA A 91 -2.59 -1.19 22.51
CA ALA A 91 -3.41 -1.12 23.72
C ALA A 91 -4.57 -0.14 23.57
N GLN A 92 -4.33 1.06 23.04
CA GLN A 92 -5.38 2.07 22.79
C GLN A 92 -6.43 1.58 21.78
N ARG A 93 -6.03 0.90 20.71
CA ARG A 93 -6.95 0.34 19.72
C ARG A 93 -7.82 -0.77 20.30
N ASN A 94 -7.22 -1.63 21.12
CA ASN A 94 -7.95 -2.71 21.79
C ASN A 94 -8.92 -2.14 22.82
N ASP A 95 -8.52 -1.14 23.59
CA ASP A 95 -9.39 -0.44 24.54
C ASP A 95 -10.59 0.22 23.83
N LEU A 96 -10.34 0.96 22.75
CA LEU A 96 -11.41 1.54 21.93
C LEU A 96 -12.38 0.47 21.40
N HIS A 97 -11.87 -0.66 20.94
CA HIS A 97 -12.70 -1.76 20.46
C HIS A 97 -13.56 -2.35 21.58
N THR A 98 -12.99 -2.57 22.75
CA THR A 98 -13.71 -3.07 23.93
C THR A 98 -14.80 -2.09 24.36
N GLN A 99 -14.49 -0.80 24.46
CA GLN A 99 -15.47 0.24 24.79
C GLN A 99 -16.60 0.32 23.76
N ALA A 100 -16.28 0.20 22.47
CA ALA A 100 -17.29 0.18 21.42
C ALA A 100 -18.20 -1.06 21.53
N MET A 101 -17.64 -2.23 21.88
CA MET A 101 -18.39 -3.45 22.08
C MET A 101 -19.28 -3.40 23.33
N GLU A 102 -18.79 -2.82 24.43
CA GLU A 102 -19.56 -2.56 25.64
C GLU A 102 -20.73 -1.60 25.37
N GLN A 103 -20.49 -0.51 24.64
CA GLN A 103 -21.53 0.42 24.24
C GLN A 103 -22.58 -0.25 23.35
N ALA A 104 -22.17 -1.08 22.38
CA ALA A 104 -23.08 -1.82 21.52
C ALA A 104 -23.90 -2.86 22.30
N ALA A 105 -23.30 -3.52 23.30
CA ALA A 105 -24.00 -4.44 24.17
C ALA A 105 -25.03 -3.73 25.06
N ALA A 106 -24.68 -2.55 25.60
CA ALA A 106 -25.59 -1.72 26.38
C ALA A 106 -26.76 -1.20 25.52
N ASP A 107 -26.51 -0.80 24.27
CA ASP A 107 -27.56 -0.38 23.35
C ASP A 107 -28.49 -1.54 22.97
N ARG A 108 -27.91 -2.73 22.72
CA ARG A 108 -28.68 -3.95 22.45
C ARG A 108 -29.61 -4.34 23.60
N SER A 109 -29.19 -4.17 24.86
CA SER A 109 -30.05 -4.50 26.01
C SER A 109 -31.29 -3.59 26.07
N LEU A 110 -31.20 -2.33 25.65
CA LEU A 110 -32.35 -1.43 25.53
C LEU A 110 -33.36 -1.94 24.50
N PHE A 111 -32.90 -2.37 23.32
CA PHE A 111 -33.80 -2.88 22.27
C PHE A 111 -34.39 -4.26 22.57
N ILE A 112 -33.67 -5.12 23.30
CA ILE A 112 -34.19 -6.45 23.69
C ILE A 112 -35.30 -6.33 24.75
N HIS A 113 -35.17 -5.39 25.68
CA HIS A 113 -36.12 -5.25 26.78
C HIS A 113 -37.23 -4.23 26.52
N GLU A 114 -37.31 -3.64 25.33
CA GLU A 114 -38.42 -2.76 24.97
C GLU A 114 -39.74 -3.56 24.92
N ALA A 115 -40.70 -3.14 25.75
CA ALA A 115 -42.00 -3.82 25.93
C ALA A 115 -42.86 -3.88 24.65
N ASN A 116 -42.46 -3.18 23.59
CA ASN A 116 -43.09 -3.18 22.26
C ASN A 116 -42.31 -4.04 21.24
N ASN A 117 -41.69 -5.14 21.67
CA ASN A 117 -41.01 -6.12 20.80
C ASN A 117 -41.96 -6.95 19.91
N THR A 118 -43.23 -6.55 19.78
CA THR A 118 -44.06 -6.99 18.66
C THR A 118 -43.50 -6.32 17.42
N THR A 119 -43.05 -7.09 16.43
CA THR A 119 -42.60 -6.59 15.13
C THR A 119 -43.47 -5.41 14.69
N ARG A 120 -42.90 -4.19 14.68
CA ARG A 120 -43.59 -3.01 14.14
C ARG A 120 -43.71 -3.25 12.64
N HIS A 121 -44.80 -3.88 12.22
CA HIS A 121 -45.15 -4.03 10.81
C HIS A 121 -45.54 -2.64 10.31
N VAL A 122 -44.60 -1.96 9.65
CA VAL A 122 -44.91 -0.77 8.87
C VAL A 122 -45.40 -1.26 7.53
N ASP A 123 -46.69 -1.09 7.27
CA ASP A 123 -47.26 -1.44 5.97
C ASP A 123 -46.76 -0.45 4.92
N LEU A 124 -45.88 -0.92 4.04
CA LEU A 124 -45.25 -0.12 3.01
C LEU A 124 -45.98 -0.37 1.69
N ARG A 125 -46.48 0.70 1.08
CA ARG A 125 -47.18 0.61 -0.21
C ARG A 125 -46.31 0.06 -1.35
N TYR A 126 -44.98 0.16 -1.23
CA TYR A 126 -44.01 -0.30 -2.23
C TYR A 126 -42.76 -0.91 -1.54
N PRO A 127 -42.74 -2.22 -1.25
CA PRO A 127 -41.58 -2.87 -0.62
C PRO A 127 -40.35 -2.94 -1.54
N GLU A 128 -40.54 -2.82 -2.85
CA GLU A 128 -39.46 -2.90 -3.86
C GLU A 128 -38.47 -1.73 -3.80
N GLN A 129 -38.79 -0.64 -3.10
CA GLN A 129 -37.88 0.51 -2.97
C GLN A 129 -36.56 0.13 -2.29
N PHE A 130 -36.53 -0.92 -1.45
CA PHE A 130 -35.29 -1.40 -0.83
C PHE A 130 -34.39 -2.18 -1.79
N ASN A 131 -34.93 -2.67 -2.91
CA ASN A 131 -34.18 -3.38 -3.94
C ASN A 131 -33.55 -2.43 -4.98
N HIS A 132 -33.95 -1.15 -4.99
CA HIS A 132 -33.39 -0.14 -5.87
C HIS A 132 -32.19 0.56 -5.22
N GLY A 133 -30.99 0.30 -5.76
CA GLY A 133 -29.77 1.01 -5.36
C GLY A 133 -29.82 2.50 -5.71
N SER A 134 -29.01 3.30 -5.02
CA SER A 134 -28.84 4.72 -5.35
C SER A 134 -28.29 4.86 -6.78
N PRO A 135 -28.87 5.71 -7.64
CA PRO A 135 -28.31 5.96 -8.97
C PRO A 135 -26.96 6.69 -8.92
N TRP A 136 -26.64 7.31 -7.78
CA TRP A 136 -25.39 8.04 -7.54
C TRP A 136 -24.51 7.26 -6.57
N ASN A 137 -23.19 7.37 -6.74
CA ASN A 137 -22.19 6.83 -5.81
C ASN A 137 -22.15 5.30 -5.68
N VAL A 138 -22.40 4.60 -6.79
CA VAL A 138 -22.32 3.12 -6.85
C VAL A 138 -20.85 2.69 -7.01
N PRO A 139 -20.37 1.66 -6.27
CA PRO A 139 -19.02 1.14 -6.47
C PRO A 139 -18.79 0.72 -7.92
N ALA A 140 -17.62 1.04 -8.47
CA ALA A 140 -17.25 0.68 -9.84
C ALA A 140 -17.44 -0.84 -10.07
N GLY A 141 -18.19 -1.20 -11.10
CA GLY A 141 -18.53 -2.59 -11.45
C GLY A 141 -19.89 -3.07 -10.94
N GLN A 142 -20.53 -2.34 -10.02
CA GLN A 142 -21.92 -2.56 -9.62
C GLN A 142 -22.74 -1.38 -10.16
N GLY A 143 -23.78 -1.62 -10.97
CA GLY A 143 -24.73 -0.58 -11.36
C GLY A 143 -24.70 -0.12 -12.82
N SER A 144 -25.78 0.55 -13.21
CA SER A 144 -26.21 0.95 -14.56
C SER A 144 -25.50 2.18 -15.14
N ALA A 145 -24.31 2.54 -14.65
CA ALA A 145 -23.56 3.67 -15.19
C ALA A 145 -22.96 3.27 -16.56
N ASN A 146 -23.26 4.06 -17.60
CA ASN A 146 -22.73 3.83 -18.95
C ASN A 146 -21.21 4.12 -18.96
N LEU A 147 -20.40 3.11 -19.29
CA LEU A 147 -18.92 3.18 -19.34
C LEU A 147 -18.37 3.43 -20.76
N ASP A 148 -19.23 3.55 -21.77
CA ASP A 148 -18.85 3.59 -23.19
C ASP A 148 -17.93 4.79 -23.49
N VAL A 149 -18.16 5.93 -22.83
CA VAL A 149 -17.33 7.14 -23.00
C VAL A 149 -15.91 6.93 -22.46
N LEU A 150 -15.76 6.20 -21.35
CA LEU A 150 -14.44 5.89 -20.79
C LEU A 150 -13.69 4.90 -21.68
N ILE A 151 -14.39 3.89 -22.19
CA ILE A 151 -13.83 2.91 -23.14
C ILE A 151 -13.32 3.64 -24.39
N ALA A 152 -14.14 4.47 -25.01
CA ALA A 152 -13.77 5.23 -26.20
C ALA A 152 -12.56 6.15 -25.98
N LYS A 153 -12.44 6.76 -24.79
CA LYS A 153 -11.26 7.57 -24.42
C LYS A 153 -9.99 6.73 -24.40
N TYR A 154 -10.00 5.58 -23.71
CA TYR A 154 -8.82 4.73 -23.59
C TYR A 154 -8.43 4.04 -24.89
N GLU A 155 -9.40 3.67 -25.73
CA GLU A 155 -9.13 3.19 -27.09
C GLU A 155 -8.39 4.24 -27.92
N LYS A 156 -8.85 5.50 -27.88
CA LYS A 156 -8.19 6.60 -28.57
C LYS A 156 -6.76 6.83 -28.10
N GLU A 157 -6.52 6.80 -26.78
CA GLU A 157 -5.18 6.92 -26.21
C GLU A 157 -4.26 5.76 -26.63
N ALA A 158 -4.78 4.53 -26.67
CA ALA A 158 -4.02 3.36 -27.11
C ALA A 158 -3.63 3.43 -28.59
N PHE A 159 -4.55 3.85 -29.47
CA PHE A 159 -4.25 4.04 -30.88
C PHE A 159 -3.21 5.13 -31.12
N ALA A 160 -3.32 6.27 -30.43
CA ALA A 160 -2.32 7.35 -30.52
C ALA A 160 -0.92 6.86 -30.09
N ALA A 161 -0.82 6.16 -28.97
CA ALA A 161 0.45 5.59 -28.51
C ALA A 161 1.02 4.55 -29.48
N GLN A 162 0.17 3.80 -30.18
CA GLN A 162 0.59 2.83 -31.19
C GLN A 162 1.08 3.51 -32.47
N GLU A 163 0.45 4.60 -32.90
CA GLU A 163 0.91 5.42 -34.02
C GLU A 163 2.26 6.06 -33.71
N GLU A 164 2.47 6.59 -32.52
CA GLU A 164 3.75 7.15 -32.08
C GLU A 164 4.87 6.09 -32.09
N LYS A 165 4.60 4.89 -31.57
CA LYS A 165 5.56 3.77 -31.63
C LYS A 165 5.87 3.39 -33.07
N LEU A 166 4.88 3.39 -33.95
CA LEU A 166 5.07 3.05 -35.37
C LEU A 166 5.90 4.13 -36.08
N GLN A 167 5.69 5.41 -35.76
CA GLN A 167 6.54 6.51 -36.24
C GLN A 167 7.97 6.39 -35.73
N GLN A 168 8.17 6.09 -34.45
CA GLN A 168 9.50 5.86 -33.87
C GLN A 168 10.23 4.70 -34.55
N LEU A 169 9.53 3.62 -34.88
CA LEU A 169 10.08 2.49 -35.64
C LEU A 169 10.43 2.90 -37.08
N ARG A 170 9.56 3.67 -37.77
CA ARG A 170 9.86 4.18 -39.13
C ARG A 170 11.08 5.10 -39.14
N GLU A 171 11.25 5.91 -38.12
CA GLU A 171 12.34 6.86 -37.98
C GLU A 171 13.62 6.25 -37.38
N ASN A 172 13.62 4.95 -37.05
CA ASN A 172 14.69 4.27 -36.30
C ASN A 172 15.12 5.05 -35.04
N ARG A 173 14.16 5.71 -34.39
CA ARG A 173 14.35 6.47 -33.14
C ARG A 173 13.75 5.71 -31.97
N VAL A 174 14.09 4.43 -31.84
CA VAL A 174 13.64 3.58 -30.73
C VAL A 174 14.43 3.98 -29.47
N PRO A 175 13.78 4.42 -28.38
CA PRO A 175 14.49 4.89 -27.18
C PRO A 175 15.41 3.85 -26.54
N ALA A 176 15.14 2.54 -26.75
CA ALA A 176 15.97 1.45 -26.25
C ALA A 176 17.28 1.26 -27.03
N GLU A 177 17.35 1.73 -28.28
CA GLU A 177 18.50 1.57 -29.16
C GLU A 177 19.39 2.82 -29.21
N GLN A 178 18.92 3.94 -28.66
CA GLN A 178 19.71 5.16 -28.61
C GLN A 178 20.79 5.06 -27.52
N PRO A 179 22.05 5.40 -27.83
CA PRO A 179 23.09 5.46 -26.82
C PRO A 179 22.71 6.51 -25.78
N VAL A 180 22.85 6.17 -24.50
CA VAL A 180 22.60 7.11 -23.39
C VAL A 180 23.54 8.29 -23.56
N PRO A 181 23.04 9.54 -23.67
CA PRO A 181 23.92 10.69 -23.79
C PRO A 181 24.69 10.87 -22.48
N ASP A 182 26.03 10.82 -22.58
CA ASP A 182 26.91 11.13 -21.46
C ASP A 182 26.83 12.62 -21.13
N TYR A 183 26.11 12.94 -20.06
CA TYR A 183 26.03 14.31 -19.54
C TYR A 183 27.32 14.65 -18.78
N LEU A 184 28.41 14.92 -19.50
CA LEU A 184 29.61 15.49 -18.90
C LEU A 184 29.29 16.92 -18.43
N LYS A 185 29.45 17.16 -17.12
CA LYS A 185 29.35 18.51 -16.55
C LYS A 185 30.54 19.33 -17.03
N VAL A 186 30.32 20.22 -18.00
CA VAL A 186 31.33 21.21 -18.38
C VAL A 186 31.45 22.21 -17.23
N THR A 187 32.55 22.12 -16.47
CA THR A 187 32.96 23.17 -15.55
C THR A 187 33.60 24.31 -16.36
N PRO A 188 33.28 25.58 -16.08
CA PRO A 188 33.71 26.73 -16.88
C PRO A 188 35.23 27.00 -16.85
N ALA A 189 36.02 26.21 -16.12
CA ALA A 189 37.46 26.43 -15.95
C ALA A 189 38.33 25.87 -17.08
N ALA A 190 37.78 25.06 -18.00
CA ALA A 190 38.56 24.34 -19.02
C ALA A 190 38.64 25.02 -20.40
N ALA A 191 38.01 26.18 -20.59
CA ALA A 191 37.91 26.83 -21.91
C ALA A 191 39.17 27.59 -22.36
N ASP A 192 40.15 27.83 -21.48
CA ASP A 192 41.28 28.74 -21.73
C ASP A 192 42.62 28.06 -22.08
N SER A 193 42.67 26.74 -22.29
CA SER A 193 43.91 26.06 -22.70
C SER A 193 43.77 25.36 -24.06
N GLY A 194 43.90 26.11 -25.14
CA GLY A 194 43.92 25.54 -26.50
C GLY A 194 44.02 26.58 -27.61
N SER A 195 45.20 27.18 -27.77
CA SER A 195 45.64 27.82 -29.02
C SER A 195 46.80 27.00 -29.60
#